data_AF-A0A940SRT7-F1
#
_entry.id   AF-A0A940SRT7-F1
#
_cell.length_a   1.000
_cell.length_b   1.000
_cell.length_c   1.000
_cell.angle_alpha   90.00
_cell.angle_beta   90.00
_cell.angle_gamma   90.00
#
_symmetry.space_group_name_H-M   'P 1'
#
loop_
_entity.id
_entity.type
_entity.pdbx_description
1 polymer ?
#
loop_
_entity_poly.entity_id
_entity_poly.type
_entity_poly.pdbx_seq_one_letter_code
_entity_poly.pdbx_strand_id
1 'polypeptide(L)'
;MSFCQNCGSQIQGQMRFCEHCGAPLTAQTADPVPAQAVGQQQAPELDLSRFYAGNGAVRNGIPAPGYSDRCNDPEILQALRKNKKAGNIFAVFLIPLPLIGCVIYSIVTDKMPMEQALKAGLFISSVFLICTLISKFSSARQKPYDAVVIDKKSRIRTHNGNDSYTEYTITVQTDDGKRKKIVEIDRSRTFAWNYLNIGDRFRFHPKFAFPYERYEKSTARCLYCVVCERENPLEADRCQKCGVPLLK
;
A
#
# COMPACT_ATOMS: atom_id res chain seq x y z
N MET A 1 19.81 -8.19 39.62
CA MET A 1 18.43 -7.80 39.25
C MET A 1 18.50 -6.38 38.75
N SER A 2 18.09 -6.13 37.51
CA SER A 2 18.07 -4.78 36.91
C SER A 2 16.65 -4.22 36.95
N PHE A 3 16.52 -2.92 37.13
CA PHE A 3 15.23 -2.21 37.10
C PHE A 3 15.22 -1.23 35.93
N CYS A 4 14.05 -1.05 35.32
CA CYS A 4 13.87 -0.10 34.23
C CYS A 4 14.09 1.32 34.74
N GLN A 5 15.02 2.06 34.14
CA GLN A 5 15.29 3.46 34.54
C GLN A 5 14.14 4.42 34.19
N ASN A 6 13.19 4.01 33.35
CA ASN A 6 12.04 4.83 32.97
C ASN A 6 10.81 4.61 33.86
N CYS A 7 10.51 3.38 34.27
CA CYS A 7 9.29 3.08 35.04
C CYS A 7 9.49 2.31 36.35
N GLY A 8 10.73 1.94 36.69
CA GLY A 8 11.05 1.23 37.93
C GLY A 8 10.64 -0.25 37.97
N SER A 9 10.05 -0.80 36.91
CA SER A 9 9.70 -2.22 36.86
C SER A 9 10.94 -3.11 36.85
N GLN A 10 10.84 -4.29 37.46
CA GLN A 10 11.93 -5.27 37.46
C GLN A 10 12.12 -5.86 36.06
N ILE A 11 13.37 -5.96 35.60
CA ILE A 11 13.73 -6.52 34.30
C ILE A 11 14.22 -7.95 34.51
N GLN A 12 13.60 -8.89 33.81
CA GLN A 12 14.06 -10.27 33.76
C GLN A 12 14.88 -10.48 32.47
N GLY A 13 16.16 -10.84 32.60
CA GLY A 13 17.01 -11.22 31.47
C GLY A 13 17.52 -10.08 30.58
N GLN A 14 18.04 -10.46 29.40
CA GLN A 14 18.58 -9.56 28.38
C GLN A 14 17.48 -9.10 27.41
N MET A 15 16.54 -8.30 27.89
CA MET A 15 15.50 -7.71 27.03
C MET A 15 15.96 -6.39 26.45
N ARG A 16 15.66 -6.15 25.17
CA ARG A 16 16.00 -4.90 24.46
C ARG A 16 15.10 -3.73 24.84
N PHE A 17 13.91 -4.01 25.37
CA PHE A 17 12.90 -3.04 25.77
C PHE A 17 12.23 -3.51 27.06
N CYS A 18 11.74 -2.57 27.86
CA CYS A 18 10.95 -2.85 29.05
C CYS A 18 9.54 -3.30 28.66
N GLU A 19 9.09 -4.47 29.14
CA GLU A 19 7.74 -4.99 28.86
C GLU A 19 6.61 -4.16 29.49
N HIS A 20 6.91 -3.37 30.53
CA HIS A 20 5.91 -2.57 31.23
C HIS A 20 5.70 -1.19 30.59
N CYS A 21 6.76 -0.53 30.12
CA CYS A 21 6.67 0.85 29.61
C CYS A 21 7.22 1.04 28.19
N GLY A 22 7.81 0.01 27.58
CA GLY A 22 8.36 0.06 26.22
C GLY A 22 9.70 0.79 26.09
N ALA A 23 10.28 1.31 27.16
CA ALA A 23 11.56 2.02 27.09
C ALA A 23 12.73 1.09 26.70
N PRO A 24 13.64 1.52 25.81
CA PRO A 24 14.80 0.72 25.42
C PRO A 24 15.74 0.50 26.60
N LEU A 25 16.25 -0.73 26.72
CA LEU A 25 17.21 -1.16 27.74
C LEU A 25 18.55 -1.38 27.05
N THR A 26 19.35 -0.33 26.95
CA THR A 26 20.57 -0.35 26.12
C THR A 26 21.80 -0.82 26.90
N ALA A 27 22.56 -1.77 26.35
CA ALA A 27 24.00 -1.91 26.60
C ALA A 27 24.70 -2.61 25.41
N GLN A 28 25.66 -1.88 24.82
CA GLN A 28 27.00 -2.25 24.28
C GLN A 28 27.36 -3.76 24.34
N THR A 29 27.97 -4.46 23.37
CA THR A 29 28.93 -4.17 22.28
C THR A 29 28.80 -5.28 21.21
N ALA A 30 28.90 -4.95 19.93
CA ALA A 30 29.30 -5.90 18.89
C ALA A 30 30.10 -5.15 17.83
N ASP A 31 31.32 -5.61 17.57
CA ASP A 31 32.28 -5.01 16.64
C ASP A 31 31.76 -4.91 15.18
N PRO A 32 32.32 -4.00 14.36
CA PRO A 32 31.76 -3.65 13.06
C PRO A 32 32.14 -4.67 11.97
N VAL A 33 31.14 -5.17 11.25
CA VAL A 33 31.32 -5.85 9.96
C VAL A 33 31.47 -4.78 8.86
N PRO A 34 32.49 -4.86 7.97
CA PRO A 34 32.78 -3.80 7.00
C PRO A 34 31.66 -3.67 5.96
N ALA A 35 31.20 -2.42 5.79
CA ALA A 35 30.18 -2.03 4.84
C ALA A 35 30.75 -1.91 3.42
N GLN A 36 30.16 -2.64 2.47
CA GLN A 36 30.27 -2.31 1.05
C GLN A 36 29.03 -1.55 0.60
N ALA A 37 29.29 -0.49 -0.17
CA ALA A 37 28.41 0.64 -0.41
C ALA A 37 27.11 0.28 -1.14
N VAL A 38 25.99 0.48 -0.46
CA VAL A 38 24.69 0.80 -1.07
C VAL A 38 24.28 2.14 -0.47
N GLY A 39 23.97 3.11 -1.33
CA GLY A 39 23.67 4.50 -0.96
C GLY A 39 22.71 4.56 0.23
N GLN A 40 23.22 5.07 1.35
CA GLN A 40 22.47 5.26 2.57
C GLN A 40 21.50 6.43 2.37
N GLN A 41 20.25 6.14 2.04
CA GLN A 41 19.17 6.99 2.51
C GLN A 41 18.99 6.68 3.99
N GLN A 42 19.76 7.38 4.84
CA GLN A 42 19.50 7.44 6.27
C GLN A 42 18.07 7.97 6.46
N ALA A 43 17.30 7.29 7.31
CA ALA A 43 16.01 7.80 7.75
C ALA A 43 16.22 9.23 8.30
N PRO A 44 15.44 10.23 7.85
CA PRO A 44 15.57 11.57 8.39
C PRO A 44 15.36 11.53 9.90
N GLU A 45 16.27 12.17 10.64
CA GLU A 45 16.17 12.31 12.09
C GLU A 45 14.81 12.93 12.45
N LEU A 46 14.13 12.30 13.40
CA LEU A 46 12.74 12.62 13.72
C LEU A 46 12.67 13.91 14.55
N ASP A 47 12.55 15.03 13.87
CA ASP A 47 12.30 16.32 14.49
C ASP A 47 10.89 16.31 15.13
N LEU A 48 10.81 16.08 16.45
CA LEU A 48 9.55 16.08 17.19
C LEU A 48 8.91 17.47 17.32
N SER A 49 9.66 18.55 17.08
CA SER A 49 9.18 19.94 17.24
C SER A 49 8.14 20.33 16.19
N ARG A 50 8.05 19.59 15.09
CA ARG A 50 7.00 19.75 14.07
C ARG A 50 5.70 19.04 14.43
N PHE A 51 5.63 18.27 15.52
CA PHE A 51 4.40 17.63 16.00
C PHE A 51 3.76 18.36 17.16
N TYR A 52 4.58 19.01 17.98
CA TYR A 52 4.13 19.68 19.18
C TYR A 52 4.35 21.18 19.06
N ALA A 53 3.33 21.97 19.34
CA ALA A 53 3.53 23.36 19.71
C ALA A 53 4.49 23.41 20.90
N GLY A 54 5.16 24.55 21.15
CA GLY A 54 6.13 24.69 22.25
C GLY A 54 5.59 24.37 23.65
N ASN A 55 4.28 24.13 23.77
CA ASN A 55 3.56 23.70 24.98
C ASN A 55 3.22 22.19 25.02
N GLY A 56 3.68 21.37 24.07
CA GLY A 56 3.39 19.94 24.01
C GLY A 56 2.04 19.56 23.38
N ALA A 57 1.29 20.51 22.81
CA ALA A 57 0.03 20.24 22.11
C ALA A 57 0.25 19.85 20.65
N VAL A 58 -0.49 18.87 20.13
CA VAL A 58 -0.40 18.46 18.71
C VAL A 58 -0.72 19.66 17.80
N ARG A 59 0.17 19.97 16.83
CA ARG A 59 -0.07 21.07 15.87
C ARG A 59 -1.36 20.83 15.09
N ASN A 60 -2.16 21.88 14.94
CA ASN A 60 -3.48 21.82 14.30
C ASN A 60 -3.44 21.05 12.97
N GLY A 61 -4.22 19.97 12.89
CA GLY A 61 -4.41 19.19 11.68
C GLY A 61 -3.47 18.00 11.50
N ILE A 62 -2.37 17.87 12.24
CA ILE A 62 -1.52 16.67 12.19
C ILE A 62 -2.09 15.64 13.18
N PRO A 63 -2.42 14.40 12.76
CA PRO A 63 -2.93 13.40 13.68
C PRO A 63 -1.86 12.89 14.64
N ALA A 64 -2.27 12.58 15.87
CA ALA A 64 -1.44 11.84 16.82
C ALA A 64 -1.16 10.41 16.31
N PRO A 65 -0.12 9.74 16.83
CA PRO A 65 0.17 8.35 16.46
C PRO A 65 -1.03 7.44 16.73
N GLY A 66 -1.47 6.69 15.73
CA GLY A 66 -2.66 5.84 15.82
C GLY A 66 -3.26 5.45 14.48
N TYR A 67 -4.20 4.50 14.49
CA TYR A 67 -5.03 4.18 13.33
C TYR A 67 -6.34 4.97 13.37
N SER A 68 -6.83 5.32 12.20
CA SER A 68 -8.01 6.14 12.01
C SER A 68 -9.30 5.35 12.22
N ASP A 69 -10.22 5.92 12.98
CA ASP A 69 -11.58 5.39 13.12
C ASP A 69 -12.42 5.56 11.84
N ARG A 70 -11.94 6.39 10.91
CA ARG A 70 -12.60 6.66 9.61
C ARG A 70 -12.45 5.55 8.59
N CYS A 71 -11.80 4.44 8.92
CA CYS A 71 -11.65 3.31 7.99
C CYS A 71 -13.00 2.69 7.53
N ASN A 72 -14.09 2.96 8.26
CA ASN A 72 -15.46 2.55 7.92
C ASN A 72 -16.40 3.75 7.68
N ASP A 73 -15.86 4.93 7.41
CA ASP A 73 -16.66 6.12 7.14
C ASP A 73 -17.62 5.92 5.95
N PRO A 74 -18.91 6.28 6.07
CA PRO A 74 -19.91 6.03 5.03
C PRO A 74 -19.62 6.79 3.73
N GLU A 75 -19.01 7.98 3.78
CA GLU A 75 -18.64 8.74 2.58
C GLU A 75 -17.54 8.02 1.80
N ILE A 76 -16.52 7.51 2.51
CA ILE A 76 -15.44 6.71 1.92
C ILE A 76 -16.02 5.45 1.28
N LEU A 77 -16.86 4.71 2.00
CA LEU A 77 -17.47 3.49 1.50
C LEU A 77 -18.39 3.75 0.30
N GLN A 78 -19.16 4.84 0.31
CA GLN A 78 -20.00 5.23 -0.81
C GLN A 78 -19.16 5.59 -2.05
N ALA A 79 -18.08 6.33 -1.89
CA ALA A 79 -17.19 6.69 -2.99
C ALA A 79 -16.51 5.45 -3.60
N LEU A 80 -16.05 4.50 -2.78
CA LEU A 80 -15.52 3.22 -3.25
C LEU A 80 -16.57 2.41 -4.01
N ARG A 81 -17.82 2.36 -3.52
CA ARG A 81 -18.93 1.67 -4.21
C ARG A 81 -19.23 2.31 -5.57
N LYS A 82 -19.23 3.65 -5.67
CA LYS A 82 -19.40 4.36 -6.94
C LYS A 82 -18.31 4.00 -7.94
N ASN A 83 -17.04 3.98 -7.52
CA ASN A 83 -15.91 3.59 -8.38
C ASN A 83 -16.05 2.13 -8.85
N LYS A 84 -16.40 1.20 -7.95
CA LYS A 84 -16.64 -0.21 -8.32
C LYS A 84 -17.81 -0.37 -9.28
N LYS A 85 -18.90 0.38 -9.09
CA LYS A 85 -20.07 0.37 -9.98
C LYS A 85 -19.69 0.86 -11.38
N ALA A 86 -18.95 1.96 -11.49
CA ALA A 86 -18.47 2.46 -12.78
C ALA A 86 -17.60 1.43 -13.52
N GLY A 87 -16.64 0.80 -12.83
CA GLY A 87 -15.82 -0.26 -13.40
C GLY A 87 -16.62 -1.49 -13.86
N ASN A 88 -17.64 -1.88 -13.10
CA ASN A 88 -18.54 -2.98 -13.50
C ASN A 88 -19.36 -2.62 -14.74
N ILE A 89 -19.88 -1.39 -14.83
CA ILE A 89 -20.62 -0.92 -16.01
C ILE A 89 -19.68 -0.94 -17.23
N PHE A 90 -18.46 -0.43 -17.10
CA PHE A 90 -17.48 -0.44 -18.18
C PHE A 90 -17.18 -1.88 -18.66
N ALA A 91 -17.00 -2.82 -17.74
CA ALA A 91 -16.77 -4.22 -18.09
C ALA A 91 -17.96 -4.84 -18.87
N VAL A 92 -19.21 -4.50 -18.52
CA VAL A 92 -20.41 -4.98 -19.22
C VAL A 92 -20.42 -4.57 -20.69
N PHE A 93 -19.89 -3.39 -21.03
CA PHE A 93 -19.79 -2.94 -22.43
C PHE A 93 -18.52 -3.43 -23.13
N LEU A 94 -17.38 -3.47 -22.41
CA LEU A 94 -16.10 -3.87 -22.99
C LEU A 94 -16.06 -5.36 -23.36
N ILE A 95 -16.64 -6.23 -22.53
CA ILE A 95 -16.60 -7.68 -22.73
C ILE A 95 -17.28 -8.15 -24.04
N PRO A 96 -18.50 -7.69 -24.41
CA PRO A 96 -19.14 -8.11 -25.65
C PRO A 96 -18.60 -7.41 -26.91
N LEU A 97 -17.83 -6.33 -26.77
CA LEU A 97 -17.37 -5.50 -27.88
C LEU A 97 -16.56 -6.29 -28.94
N PRO A 98 -15.63 -7.20 -28.58
CA PRO A 98 -14.92 -8.02 -29.57
C PRO A 98 -15.85 -8.94 -30.35
N LEU A 99 -16.84 -9.56 -29.70
CA LEU A 99 -17.82 -10.42 -30.38
C LEU A 99 -18.65 -9.62 -31.39
N ILE A 100 -19.19 -8.47 -30.97
CA ILE A 100 -19.97 -7.58 -31.84
C ILE A 100 -19.11 -7.12 -33.02
N GLY A 101 -17.85 -6.74 -32.78
CA GLY A 101 -16.91 -6.32 -33.82
C GLY A 101 -16.63 -7.42 -34.85
N CYS A 102 -16.40 -8.66 -34.40
CA CYS A 102 -16.18 -9.80 -35.30
C CYS A 102 -17.42 -10.11 -36.16
N VAL A 103 -18.62 -10.06 -35.58
CA VAL A 103 -19.87 -10.28 -36.31
C VAL A 103 -20.08 -9.21 -37.38
N ILE A 104 -19.87 -7.93 -37.05
CA ILE A 104 -19.96 -6.83 -38.02
C ILE A 104 -18.93 -7.00 -39.14
N TYR A 105 -17.68 -7.33 -38.80
CA TYR A 105 -16.62 -7.56 -39.78
C TYR A 105 -16.96 -8.69 -40.76
N SER A 106 -17.55 -9.78 -40.27
CA SER A 106 -18.00 -10.91 -41.10
C SER A 106 -19.05 -10.48 -42.12
N ILE A 107 -20.08 -9.75 -41.68
CA ILE A 107 -21.19 -9.31 -42.54
C ILE A 107 -20.75 -8.27 -43.58
N VAL A 108 -19.82 -7.37 -43.22
CA VAL A 108 -19.42 -6.26 -44.09
C VAL A 108 -18.37 -6.66 -45.12
N THR A 109 -17.47 -7.58 -44.77
CA THR A 109 -16.29 -7.86 -45.61
C THR A 109 -16.38 -9.16 -46.39
N ASP A 110 -17.28 -10.09 -46.01
CA ASP A 110 -17.34 -11.46 -46.53
C ASP A 110 -16.01 -12.24 -46.47
N LYS A 111 -14.97 -11.69 -45.81
CA LYS A 111 -13.63 -12.27 -45.69
C LYS A 111 -13.54 -13.33 -44.61
N MET A 112 -14.52 -13.40 -43.72
CA MET A 112 -14.56 -14.34 -42.61
C MET A 112 -15.97 -14.91 -42.49
N PRO A 113 -16.17 -16.23 -42.59
CA PRO A 113 -17.49 -16.83 -42.42
C PRO A 113 -17.97 -16.67 -40.99
N MET A 114 -19.30 -16.59 -40.81
CA MET A 114 -19.95 -16.31 -39.53
C MET A 114 -19.49 -17.25 -38.40
N GLU A 115 -19.30 -18.53 -38.69
CA GLU A 115 -18.83 -19.52 -37.72
C GLU A 115 -17.44 -19.16 -37.15
N GLN A 116 -16.50 -18.76 -38.01
CA GLN A 116 -15.16 -18.36 -37.59
C GLN A 116 -15.19 -17.05 -36.82
N ALA A 117 -16.01 -16.09 -37.25
CA ALA A 117 -16.19 -14.83 -36.56
C ALA A 117 -16.76 -15.01 -35.14
N LEU A 118 -17.75 -15.88 -34.95
CA LEU A 118 -18.30 -16.21 -33.64
C LEU A 118 -17.26 -16.89 -32.75
N LYS A 119 -16.53 -17.88 -33.26
CA LYS A 119 -15.46 -18.57 -32.51
C LYS A 119 -14.37 -17.59 -32.04
N ALA A 120 -13.88 -16.73 -32.93
CA ALA A 120 -12.86 -15.73 -32.61
C ALA A 120 -13.36 -14.68 -31.60
N GLY A 121 -14.56 -14.14 -31.84
CA GLY A 121 -15.17 -13.14 -30.97
C GLY A 121 -15.46 -13.68 -29.56
N LEU A 122 -15.98 -14.90 -29.45
CA LEU A 122 -16.22 -15.57 -28.16
C LEU A 122 -14.91 -15.86 -27.43
N PHE A 123 -13.88 -16.33 -28.13
CA PHE A 123 -12.57 -16.58 -27.51
C PHE A 123 -12.02 -15.31 -26.86
N ILE A 124 -11.94 -14.19 -27.59
CA ILE A 124 -11.42 -12.92 -27.08
C ILE A 124 -12.28 -12.42 -25.91
N SER A 125 -13.61 -12.42 -26.07
CA SER A 125 -14.54 -11.98 -25.03
C SER A 125 -14.44 -12.83 -23.76
N SER A 126 -14.21 -14.15 -23.91
CA SER A 126 -14.01 -15.06 -22.78
C SER A 126 -12.72 -14.76 -22.01
N VAL A 127 -11.64 -14.39 -22.71
CA VAL A 127 -10.37 -14.01 -22.06
C VAL A 127 -10.57 -12.76 -21.20
N PHE A 128 -11.23 -11.73 -21.74
CA PHE A 128 -11.57 -10.54 -20.95
C PHE A 128 -12.45 -10.88 -19.74
N LEU A 129 -13.48 -11.71 -19.91
CA LEU A 129 -14.32 -12.16 -18.81
C LEU A 129 -13.50 -12.89 -17.73
N ILE A 130 -12.69 -13.89 -18.11
CA ILE A 130 -11.86 -14.66 -17.19
C ILE A 130 -10.87 -13.75 -16.44
N CYS A 131 -10.18 -12.84 -17.15
CA CYS A 131 -9.29 -11.87 -16.52
C CYS A 131 -10.02 -11.02 -15.48
N THR A 132 -11.21 -10.48 -15.80
CA THR A 132 -11.98 -9.66 -14.84
C THR A 132 -12.44 -10.46 -13.62
N LEU A 133 -12.81 -11.73 -13.79
CA LEU A 133 -13.21 -12.61 -12.69
C LEU A 133 -12.03 -12.95 -11.78
N ILE A 134 -10.88 -13.30 -12.37
CA ILE A 134 -9.64 -13.59 -11.62
C ILE A 134 -9.20 -12.37 -10.81
N SER A 135 -9.18 -11.17 -11.41
CA SER A 135 -8.80 -9.93 -10.70
C SER A 135 -9.75 -9.60 -9.55
N LYS A 136 -11.07 -9.81 -9.71
CA LYS A 136 -12.04 -9.62 -8.63
C LYS A 136 -11.82 -10.60 -7.49
N PHE A 137 -11.59 -11.87 -7.82
CA PHE A 137 -11.43 -12.93 -6.84
C PHE A 137 -10.12 -12.85 -6.06
N SER A 138 -9.02 -12.50 -6.74
CA SER A 138 -7.72 -12.32 -6.10
C SER A 138 -7.72 -11.15 -5.13
N SER A 139 -8.40 -10.04 -5.47
CA SER A 139 -8.59 -8.90 -4.58
C SER A 139 -9.48 -9.24 -3.38
N ALA A 140 -10.58 -9.98 -3.59
CA ALA A 140 -11.51 -10.34 -2.52
C ALA A 140 -10.91 -11.26 -1.44
N ARG A 141 -9.87 -12.03 -1.76
CA ARG A 141 -9.20 -12.95 -0.83
C ARG A 141 -8.19 -12.27 0.11
N GLN A 142 -7.81 -11.02 -0.16
CA GLN A 142 -6.83 -10.33 0.66
C GLN A 142 -7.44 -9.97 2.02
N LYS A 143 -6.75 -10.36 3.10
CA LYS A 143 -7.16 -10.03 4.47
C LYS A 143 -6.43 -8.78 4.95
N PRO A 144 -7.08 -7.90 5.73
CA PRO A 144 -6.37 -6.82 6.40
C PRO A 144 -5.34 -7.39 7.38
N TYR A 145 -4.25 -6.66 7.59
CA TYR A 145 -3.23 -7.02 8.56
C TYR A 145 -2.44 -5.79 8.99
N ASP A 146 -1.90 -5.85 10.20
CA ASP A 146 -0.94 -4.87 10.72
C ASP A 146 0.46 -5.44 10.56
N ALA A 147 1.42 -4.58 10.22
CA ALA A 147 2.80 -4.97 9.99
C ALA A 147 3.78 -3.84 10.25
N VAL A 148 5.04 -4.22 10.44
CA VAL A 148 6.19 -3.31 10.50
C VAL A 148 7.08 -3.56 9.29
N VAL A 149 7.55 -2.49 8.65
CA VAL A 149 8.53 -2.59 7.57
C VAL A 149 9.91 -2.89 8.15
N ILE A 150 10.51 -4.00 7.71
CA ILE A 150 11.80 -4.47 8.25
C ILE A 150 12.95 -4.34 7.26
N ASP A 151 12.66 -4.30 5.95
CA ASP A 151 13.69 -4.23 4.90
C ASP A 151 13.09 -3.67 3.61
N LYS A 152 13.92 -2.95 2.83
CA LYS A 152 13.58 -2.42 1.51
C LYS A 152 14.75 -2.66 0.57
N LYS A 153 14.49 -3.29 -0.58
CA LYS A 153 15.50 -3.60 -1.60
C LYS A 153 14.97 -3.29 -2.99
N SER A 154 15.79 -2.64 -3.81
CA SER A 154 15.54 -2.47 -5.25
C SER A 154 16.50 -3.33 -6.05
N ARG A 155 16.02 -4.00 -7.11
CA ARG A 155 16.85 -4.78 -8.03
C ARG A 155 16.41 -4.51 -9.46
N ILE A 156 17.37 -4.22 -10.35
CA ILE A 156 17.10 -4.16 -11.78
C ILE A 156 16.99 -5.58 -12.31
N ARG A 157 15.92 -5.88 -13.02
CA ARG A 157 15.65 -7.14 -13.70
C ARG A 157 15.73 -6.91 -15.20
N THR A 158 16.40 -7.79 -15.91
CA THR A 158 16.46 -7.77 -17.37
C THR A 158 15.59 -8.89 -17.92
N HIS A 159 14.63 -8.53 -18.76
CA HIS A 159 13.78 -9.42 -19.52
C HIS A 159 14.28 -9.44 -20.97
N ASN A 160 14.71 -10.62 -21.46
CA ASN A 160 15.13 -10.87 -22.84
C ASN A 160 16.13 -9.85 -23.45
N GLY A 161 17.18 -9.49 -22.70
CA GLY A 161 18.34 -8.73 -23.20
C GLY A 161 18.14 -7.23 -23.43
N ASN A 162 16.95 -6.80 -23.88
CA ASN A 162 16.68 -5.40 -24.23
C ASN A 162 15.73 -4.65 -23.29
N ASP A 163 14.99 -5.34 -22.43
CA ASP A 163 13.94 -4.71 -21.63
C ASP A 163 14.21 -4.86 -20.13
N SER A 164 14.61 -3.77 -19.47
CA SER A 164 14.87 -3.78 -18.03
C SER A 164 13.75 -3.08 -17.24
N TYR A 165 13.51 -3.56 -16.03
CA TYR A 165 12.60 -2.95 -15.06
C TYR A 165 13.18 -3.04 -13.65
N THR A 166 12.88 -2.06 -12.82
CA THR A 166 13.29 -2.03 -11.41
C THR A 166 12.21 -2.68 -10.56
N GLU A 167 12.58 -3.76 -9.86
CA GLU A 167 11.76 -4.44 -8.86
C GLU A 167 12.07 -3.87 -7.47
N TYR A 168 11.04 -3.34 -6.82
CA TYR A 168 11.06 -2.83 -5.46
C TYR A 168 10.43 -3.87 -4.53
N THR A 169 11.23 -4.44 -3.64
CA THR A 169 10.78 -5.41 -2.63
C THR A 169 10.79 -4.78 -1.25
N ILE A 170 9.62 -4.70 -0.63
CA ILE A 170 9.46 -4.32 0.77
C ILE A 170 9.18 -5.59 1.57
N THR A 171 10.04 -5.91 2.53
CA THR A 171 9.77 -7.01 3.46
C THR A 171 9.12 -6.44 4.71
N VAL A 172 8.02 -7.04 5.13
CA VAL A 172 7.25 -6.62 6.30
C VAL A 172 7.08 -7.80 7.25
N GLN A 173 7.08 -7.52 8.55
CA GLN A 173 6.74 -8.49 9.58
C GLN A 173 5.35 -8.17 10.11
N THR A 174 4.41 -9.10 9.97
CA THR A 174 3.05 -8.95 10.49
C THR A 174 3.03 -9.17 12.00
N ASP A 175 1.97 -8.67 12.67
CA ASP A 175 1.81 -8.81 14.13
C ASP A 175 1.75 -10.29 14.59
N ASP A 176 1.37 -11.24 13.71
CA ASP A 176 1.46 -12.69 13.94
C ASP A 176 2.87 -13.28 13.74
N GLY A 177 3.89 -12.42 13.61
CA GLY A 177 5.30 -12.78 13.47
C GLY A 177 5.73 -13.21 12.06
N LYS A 178 4.80 -13.39 11.11
CA LYS A 178 5.11 -13.86 9.76
C LYS A 178 5.78 -12.77 8.92
N ARG A 179 6.68 -13.18 8.03
CA ARG A 179 7.28 -12.27 7.05
C ARG A 179 6.51 -12.32 5.74
N LYS A 180 6.17 -11.16 5.19
CA LYS A 180 5.55 -11.00 3.88
C LYS A 180 6.42 -10.10 3.00
N LYS A 181 6.32 -10.29 1.69
CA LYS A 181 6.96 -9.42 0.69
C LYS A 181 5.88 -8.68 -0.09
N ILE A 182 6.02 -7.37 -0.18
CA ILE A 182 5.30 -6.52 -1.10
C ILE A 182 6.27 -6.24 -2.25
N VAL A 183 5.88 -6.61 -3.47
CA VAL A 183 6.70 -6.46 -4.67
C VAL A 183 6.00 -5.51 -5.60
N GLU A 184 6.67 -4.41 -5.93
CA GLU A 184 6.23 -3.39 -6.88
C GLU A 184 7.29 -3.25 -7.98
N ILE A 185 6.90 -2.82 -9.17
CA ILE A 185 7.84 -2.52 -10.26
C ILE A 185 7.70 -1.07 -10.73
N ASP A 186 8.75 -0.48 -11.27
CA ASP A 186 8.77 0.91 -11.78
C ASP A 186 7.71 1.22 -12.84
N ARG A 187 7.34 0.24 -13.68
CA ARG A 187 6.24 0.35 -14.66
C ARG A 187 4.85 0.31 -14.02
N SER A 188 4.76 0.17 -12.70
CA SER A 188 3.51 0.03 -11.93
C SER A 188 3.43 1.04 -10.77
N ARG A 189 2.38 0.95 -9.95
CA ARG A 189 2.21 1.80 -8.78
C ARG A 189 3.21 1.39 -7.69
N THR A 190 4.11 2.29 -7.33
CA THR A 190 5.15 2.10 -6.30
C THR A 190 4.73 2.73 -4.97
N PHE A 191 3.49 2.50 -4.56
CA PHE A 191 2.89 3.17 -3.40
C PHE A 191 3.55 2.75 -2.10
N ALA A 192 3.74 1.44 -1.88
CA ALA A 192 4.41 0.95 -0.68
C ALA A 192 5.86 1.44 -0.63
N TRP A 193 6.55 1.40 -1.76
CA TRP A 193 7.94 1.84 -1.85
C TRP A 193 8.12 3.32 -1.53
N ASN A 194 7.28 4.20 -2.05
CA ASN A 194 7.45 5.65 -1.86
C ASN A 194 6.86 6.16 -0.54
N TYR A 195 5.87 5.46 0.02
CA TYR A 195 5.14 5.94 1.20
C TYR A 195 5.64 5.39 2.53
N LEU A 196 6.10 4.12 2.54
CA LEU A 196 6.53 3.43 3.75
C LEU A 196 8.05 3.43 3.91
N ASN A 197 8.52 3.72 5.12
CA ASN A 197 9.91 3.68 5.52
C ASN A 197 10.22 2.46 6.39
N ILE A 198 11.48 2.05 6.44
CA ILE A 198 11.92 1.00 7.37
C ILE A 198 11.62 1.45 8.81
N GLY A 199 11.01 0.56 9.59
CA GLY A 199 10.53 0.86 10.94
C GLY A 199 9.08 1.34 11.01
N ASP A 200 8.45 1.74 9.90
CA ASP A 200 7.05 2.15 9.93
C ASP A 200 6.15 0.98 10.30
N ARG A 201 5.31 1.18 11.33
CA ARG A 201 4.13 0.37 11.58
C ARG A 201 2.98 0.86 10.72
N PHE A 202 2.30 -0.05 10.03
CA PHE A 202 1.19 0.28 9.15
C PHE A 202 0.10 -0.81 9.18
N ARG A 203 -1.11 -0.42 8.80
CA ARG A 203 -2.24 -1.30 8.56
C ARG A 203 -2.53 -1.38 7.07
N PHE A 204 -2.67 -2.61 6.58
CA PHE A 204 -3.06 -2.91 5.21
C PHE A 204 -4.58 -3.05 5.10
N HIS A 205 -5.19 -2.26 4.23
CA HIS A 205 -6.63 -2.21 3.97
C HIS A 205 -6.92 -2.62 2.51
N PRO A 206 -7.18 -3.91 2.23
CA PRO A 206 -7.34 -4.42 0.86
C PRO A 206 -8.52 -3.83 0.09
N LYS A 207 -9.48 -3.22 0.80
CA LYS A 207 -10.68 -2.60 0.21
C LYS A 207 -10.42 -1.21 -0.40
N PHE A 208 -9.31 -0.58 -0.07
CA PHE A 208 -8.97 0.78 -0.51
C PHE A 208 -8.13 0.76 -1.79
N ALA A 209 -8.25 1.84 -2.57
CA ALA A 209 -7.43 2.04 -3.77
C ALA A 209 -5.97 2.31 -3.39
N PHE A 210 -5.77 3.12 -2.34
CA PHE A 210 -4.51 3.23 -1.63
C PHE A 210 -4.60 2.44 -0.30
N PRO A 211 -3.96 1.26 -0.19
CA PRO A 211 -4.27 0.31 0.87
C PRO A 211 -3.40 0.43 2.12
N TYR A 212 -2.49 1.41 2.19
CA TYR A 212 -1.54 1.52 3.29
C TYR A 212 -1.91 2.67 4.24
N GLU A 213 -2.17 2.35 5.50
CA GLU A 213 -2.35 3.36 6.55
C GLU A 213 -1.18 3.30 7.54
N ARG A 214 -0.40 4.38 7.65
CA ARG A 214 0.68 4.46 8.63
C ARG A 214 0.10 4.69 10.03
N TYR A 215 0.68 4.05 11.04
CA TYR A 215 0.37 4.30 12.44
C TYR A 215 0.90 5.67 12.86
N GLU A 216 2.18 5.93 12.56
CA GLU A 216 2.79 7.23 12.74
C GLU A 216 2.68 8.04 11.44
N LYS A 217 1.63 8.85 11.36
CA LYS A 217 1.30 9.64 10.16
C LYS A 217 2.07 10.95 10.09
N SER A 218 2.48 11.45 11.24
CA SER A 218 3.07 12.78 11.40
C SER A 218 4.41 12.89 10.66
N THR A 219 5.13 11.79 10.54
CA THR A 219 6.44 11.68 9.90
C THR A 219 6.34 11.45 8.39
N ALA A 220 5.11 11.36 7.85
CA ALA A 220 4.88 11.22 6.43
C ALA A 220 5.05 12.56 5.71
N ARG A 221 5.45 12.51 4.43
CA ARG A 221 5.49 13.72 3.58
C ARG A 221 4.08 14.24 3.26
N CYS A 222 3.12 13.33 3.13
CA CYS A 222 1.74 13.62 2.73
C CYS A 222 0.83 12.49 3.20
N LEU A 223 -0.49 12.69 3.11
CA LEU A 223 -1.50 11.64 3.26
C LEU A 223 -2.14 11.31 1.92
N TYR A 224 -2.09 10.04 1.53
CA TYR A 224 -2.80 9.57 0.34
C TYR A 224 -4.28 9.37 0.62
N CYS A 225 -5.12 9.81 -0.32
CA CYS A 225 -6.54 9.50 -0.30
C CYS A 225 -6.77 8.02 -0.61
N VAL A 226 -7.42 7.31 0.31
CA VAL A 226 -7.76 5.88 0.18
C VAL A 226 -8.71 5.53 -0.97
N VAL A 227 -9.37 6.54 -1.55
CA VAL A 227 -10.33 6.37 -2.65
C VAL A 227 -9.72 6.73 -4.02
N CYS A 228 -9.04 7.87 -4.12
CA CYS A 228 -8.57 8.41 -5.41
C CYS A 228 -7.05 8.50 -5.54
N GLU A 229 -6.29 8.02 -4.54
CA GLU A 229 -4.83 7.93 -4.53
C GLU A 229 -4.12 9.29 -4.63
N ARG A 230 -4.86 10.40 -4.47
CA ARG A 230 -4.26 11.73 -4.45
C ARG A 230 -3.48 11.96 -3.16
N GLU A 231 -2.29 12.53 -3.29
CA GLU A 231 -1.50 13.11 -2.19
C GLU A 231 -2.19 14.38 -1.66
N ASN A 232 -2.25 14.50 -0.34
CA ASN A 232 -2.80 15.67 0.34
C ASN A 232 -1.83 16.10 1.45
N PRO A 233 -1.82 17.40 1.80
CA PRO A 233 -1.08 17.88 2.97
C PRO A 233 -1.49 17.12 4.25
N LEU A 234 -0.58 16.99 5.21
CA LEU A 234 -0.85 16.31 6.49
C LEU A 234 -2.00 16.99 7.26
N GLU A 235 -2.08 18.32 7.14
CA GLU A 235 -3.04 19.17 7.84
C GLU A 235 -4.46 19.03 7.25
N ALA A 236 -4.59 18.59 5.99
CA ALA A 236 -5.88 18.47 5.31
C ALA A 236 -6.75 17.40 5.97
N ASP A 237 -7.99 17.71 6.35
CA ASP A 237 -8.92 16.71 6.90
C ASP A 237 -9.65 15.90 5.81
N ARG A 238 -9.78 16.49 4.62
CA ARG A 238 -10.47 15.94 3.45
C ARG A 238 -9.58 15.96 2.22
N CYS A 239 -9.83 15.04 1.31
CA CYS A 239 -9.10 14.97 0.05
C CYS A 239 -9.41 16.18 -0.85
N GLN A 240 -8.37 16.84 -1.35
CA GLN A 240 -8.49 18.02 -2.21
C GLN A 240 -9.06 17.74 -3.62
N LYS A 241 -9.15 16.47 -4.03
CA LYS A 241 -9.74 16.08 -5.34
C LYS A 241 -11.14 15.53 -5.23
N CYS A 242 -11.38 14.55 -4.36
CA CYS A 242 -12.67 13.87 -4.27
C CYS A 242 -13.48 14.24 -3.03
N GLY A 243 -12.94 15.08 -2.13
CA GLY A 243 -13.67 15.60 -0.96
C GLY A 243 -13.88 14.63 0.19
N VAL A 244 -13.64 13.32 0.03
CA VAL A 244 -13.84 12.34 1.10
C VAL A 244 -12.88 12.58 2.27
N PRO A 245 -13.24 12.23 3.51
CA PRO A 245 -12.36 12.30 4.66
C PRO A 245 -11.06 11.52 4.44
N LEU A 246 -9.94 12.06 4.95
CA LEU A 246 -8.67 11.35 5.01
C LEU A 246 -8.59 10.50 6.29
N LEU A 247 -7.82 9.42 6.23
CA LEU A 247 -7.52 8.60 7.41
C LEU A 247 -6.50 9.35 8.27
N LYS A 248 -7.01 10.03 9.28
CA LYS A 248 -6.26 10.67 10.35
C LYS A 248 -6.31 9.80 11.59
#